data_AF-A0A6B1FVJ6-F1
#
_entry.id   AF-A0A6B1FVJ6-F1
#
_cell.length_a   1.000
_cell.length_b   1.000
_cell.length_c   1.000
_cell.angle_alpha   90.00
_cell.angle_beta   90.00
_cell.angle_gamma   90.00
#
_symmetry.space_group_name_H-M   'P 1'
#
loop_
_entity.id
_entity.type
_entity.pdbx_description
1 polymer ?
#
loop_
_entity_poly.entity_id
_entity_poly.type
_entity_poly.pdbx_seq_one_letter_code
_entity_poly.pdbx_strand_id
1 'polypeptide(L)'
;MEKKTSRGALYSLGQSARKLLPSPFLKTDPDSDEGLLRVYRERDAENNKRTTPHDSEVIDLCCIWAVEFYTPSHMDSLFTGAKRFGWKQEGFRSLRDIQEWFGHSGTLLPGVSGSYWNLGFVSRANSPFTGPSGTNSMTRNQVHPDALPPSYVTKLTGSLISITSSLSCVIMCFILDNDYAKRLDEALRADRQTYYKGTSQSHTILDPERQKSDEIKQVRHEIKATATKWVSANIPGLFSSGLLVDKMPTYELVTLRDAEPFPSDRHSILDFLRVLTLDYSSDAWASTQIPGLKLSLQDWADRVPQYHFIFSLRESNLSDEFLKEKRNLAGRDARIFYIDEFIRNRWLLQV
;
A
#
# COMPACT_ATOMS: atom_id res chain seq x y z
N MET A 1 17.23 -45.55 30.94
CA MET A 1 16.05 -44.90 31.54
C MET A 1 15.43 -44.03 30.46
N GLU A 2 14.45 -44.56 29.72
CA GLU A 2 13.00 -44.38 29.98
C GLU A 2 12.56 -42.92 29.71
N LYS A 3 11.59 -42.57 28.85
CA LYS A 3 10.65 -43.28 27.98
C LYS A 3 10.38 -42.36 26.78
N LYS A 4 10.46 -42.91 25.56
CA LYS A 4 9.81 -42.34 24.36
C LYS A 4 8.30 -42.55 24.51
N THR A 5 7.50 -41.51 24.35
CA THR A 5 6.07 -41.66 24.03
C THR A 5 5.75 -40.90 22.76
N SER A 6 5.61 -41.69 21.69
CA SER A 6 4.88 -41.36 20.49
C SER A 6 3.41 -41.10 20.82
N ARG A 7 2.84 -40.00 20.34
CA ARG A 7 1.39 -39.89 20.14
C ARG A 7 1.14 -39.63 18.66
N GLY A 8 0.64 -40.68 18.03
CA GLY A 8 0.19 -40.69 16.66
C GLY A 8 -1.19 -40.09 16.49
N ALA A 9 -1.50 -39.92 15.21
CA ALA A 9 -2.77 -39.63 14.58
C ALA A 9 -4.01 -40.15 15.32
N LEU A 10 -5.07 -39.32 15.33
CA LEU A 10 -6.47 -39.69 15.10
C LEU A 10 -7.34 -38.42 15.18
N TYR A 11 -7.60 -37.78 14.03
CA TYR A 11 -8.79 -36.95 13.84
C TYR A 11 -9.33 -37.21 12.44
N SER A 12 -10.14 -38.25 12.34
CA SER A 12 -11.00 -38.55 11.22
C SER A 12 -12.42 -38.65 11.75
N LEU A 13 -13.36 -38.12 10.96
CA LEU A 13 -14.81 -38.30 11.01
C LEU A 13 -15.59 -37.52 12.08
N GLY A 14 -16.14 -36.40 11.61
CA GLY A 14 -17.21 -35.66 12.28
C GLY A 14 -17.95 -34.69 11.36
N GLN A 15 -17.97 -34.90 10.03
CA GLN A 15 -18.91 -34.18 9.15
C GLN A 15 -20.29 -34.82 9.31
N SER A 16 -20.97 -34.46 10.41
CA SER A 16 -22.41 -34.61 10.50
C SER A 16 -23.04 -33.71 9.44
N ALA A 17 -23.59 -34.35 8.42
CA ALA A 17 -24.51 -33.74 7.48
C ALA A 17 -25.70 -33.16 8.26
N ARG A 18 -25.59 -31.90 8.69
CA ARG A 18 -26.76 -31.08 8.98
C ARG A 18 -27.49 -30.93 7.64
N LYS A 19 -28.52 -31.74 7.44
CA LYS A 19 -29.60 -31.43 6.50
C LYS A 19 -30.06 -30.02 6.82
N LEU A 20 -29.58 -29.05 6.05
CA LEU A 20 -30.12 -27.70 5.99
C LEU A 20 -31.56 -27.88 5.50
N LEU A 21 -32.49 -27.98 6.45
CA LEU A 21 -33.88 -27.67 6.15
C LEU A 21 -33.85 -26.28 5.50
N PRO A 22 -34.50 -26.07 4.35
CA PRO A 22 -34.64 -24.73 3.81
C PRO A 22 -35.28 -23.90 4.90
N SER A 23 -34.51 -22.95 5.46
CA SER A 23 -35.09 -21.94 6.33
C SER A 23 -36.27 -21.36 5.55
N PRO A 24 -37.48 -21.30 6.11
CA PRO A 24 -38.57 -20.62 5.45
C PRO A 24 -38.08 -19.19 5.25
N PHE A 25 -37.66 -18.88 4.03
CA PHE A 25 -37.37 -17.53 3.61
C PHE A 25 -38.70 -16.81 3.76
N LEU A 26 -38.88 -16.17 4.91
CA LEU A 26 -39.86 -15.13 5.12
C LEU A 26 -39.61 -14.17 3.95
N LYS A 27 -40.50 -14.21 2.96
CA LYS A 27 -40.66 -13.07 2.06
C LYS A 27 -41.00 -11.93 2.99
N THR A 28 -40.00 -11.11 3.32
CA THR A 28 -40.22 -9.89 4.06
C THR A 28 -41.20 -9.08 3.23
N ASP A 29 -42.28 -8.68 3.87
CA ASP A 29 -43.27 -7.81 3.26
C ASP A 29 -42.53 -6.55 2.79
N PRO A 30 -42.63 -6.13 1.51
CA PRO A 30 -41.95 -4.92 1.02
C PRO A 30 -42.24 -3.69 1.90
N ASP A 31 -43.43 -3.63 2.50
CA ASP A 31 -43.83 -2.56 3.41
C ASP A 31 -43.07 -2.60 4.76
N SER A 32 -42.63 -3.79 5.19
CA SER A 32 -41.78 -3.95 6.39
C SER A 32 -40.34 -3.49 6.16
N ASP A 33 -39.84 -3.59 4.93
CA ASP A 33 -38.48 -3.21 4.57
C ASP A 33 -38.32 -1.68 4.49
N GLU A 34 -39.31 -0.94 3.98
CA GLU A 34 -39.32 0.54 3.98
C GLU A 34 -39.43 1.12 5.41
N GLY A 35 -40.23 0.49 6.28
CA GLY A 35 -40.31 0.89 7.69
C GLY A 35 -38.94 0.79 8.39
N LEU A 36 -38.20 -0.28 8.14
CA LEU A 36 -36.85 -0.47 8.68
C LEU A 36 -35.86 0.55 8.08
N LEU A 37 -35.88 0.80 6.76
CA LEU A 37 -35.01 1.82 6.14
C LEU A 37 -35.22 3.20 6.73
N ARG A 38 -36.48 3.57 7.02
CA ARG A 38 -36.79 4.86 7.62
C ARG A 38 -36.06 5.04 8.95
N VAL A 39 -36.06 4.02 9.81
CA VAL A 39 -35.36 4.03 11.10
C VAL A 39 -33.84 4.22 10.93
N TYR A 40 -33.23 3.61 9.91
CA TYR A 40 -31.81 3.83 9.62
C TYR A 40 -31.54 5.23 9.04
N ARG A 41 -32.39 5.70 8.12
CA ARG A 41 -32.25 7.02 7.49
C ARG A 41 -32.36 8.17 8.48
N GLU A 42 -33.15 8.01 9.55
CA GLU A 42 -33.22 8.96 10.65
C GLU A 42 -31.86 9.20 11.33
N ARG A 43 -30.91 8.26 11.20
CA ARG A 43 -29.55 8.35 11.76
C ARG A 43 -28.49 8.72 10.74
N ASP A 44 -28.84 8.89 9.45
CA ASP A 44 -27.85 9.15 8.40
C ASP A 44 -27.08 10.45 8.65
N ALA A 45 -27.77 11.51 9.06
CA ALA A 45 -27.13 12.80 9.35
C ALA A 45 -26.11 12.70 10.50
N GLU A 46 -26.44 11.95 11.55
CA GLU A 46 -25.53 11.71 12.68
C GLU A 46 -24.34 10.84 12.25
N ASN A 47 -24.58 9.77 11.50
CA ASN A 47 -23.53 8.89 10.99
C ASN A 47 -22.58 9.62 10.03
N ASN A 48 -23.10 10.43 9.10
CA ASN A 48 -22.27 11.25 8.22
C ASN A 48 -21.41 12.21 9.06
N LYS A 49 -22.03 12.98 9.97
CA LYS A 49 -21.30 13.91 10.83
C LYS A 49 -20.19 13.25 11.64
N ARG A 50 -20.45 12.06 12.19
CA ARG A 50 -19.48 11.29 12.99
C ARG A 50 -18.32 10.74 12.16
N THR A 51 -18.59 10.31 10.93
CA THR A 51 -17.62 9.68 10.02
C THR A 51 -16.93 10.67 9.07
N THR A 52 -17.35 11.93 9.05
CA THR A 52 -16.70 12.99 8.30
C THR A 52 -15.63 13.66 9.17
N PRO A 53 -14.38 13.78 8.71
CA PRO A 53 -13.33 14.47 9.45
C PRO A 53 -13.64 15.97 9.56
N HIS A 54 -13.05 16.65 10.56
CA HIS A 54 -13.18 18.11 10.69
C HIS A 54 -12.63 18.83 9.44
N ASP A 55 -13.11 20.05 9.17
CA ASP A 55 -12.72 20.82 7.99
C ASP A 55 -11.22 21.17 7.93
N SER A 56 -10.56 21.22 9.09
CA SER A 56 -9.12 21.42 9.16
C SER A 56 -8.32 20.16 8.82
N GLU A 57 -8.89 18.98 8.97
CA GLU A 57 -8.20 17.71 8.72
C GLU A 57 -8.07 17.49 7.20
N VAL A 58 -6.90 17.03 6.75
CA VAL A 58 -6.66 16.71 5.35
C VAL A 58 -6.02 15.34 5.26
N ILE A 59 -6.60 14.49 4.43
CA ILE A 59 -6.20 13.10 4.27
C ILE A 59 -5.77 12.86 2.83
N ASP A 60 -4.49 12.55 2.62
CA ASP A 60 -3.96 12.27 1.28
C ASP A 60 -3.43 10.84 1.19
N LEU A 61 -3.90 10.10 0.19
CA LEU A 61 -3.24 8.89 -0.31
C LEU A 61 -2.08 9.31 -1.21
N CYS A 62 -0.89 9.43 -0.64
CA CYS A 62 0.25 10.05 -1.28
C CYS A 62 0.88 9.17 -2.37
N CYS A 63 1.10 7.91 -2.05
CA CYS A 63 1.74 6.95 -2.93
C CYS A 63 1.42 5.51 -2.54
N ILE A 64 1.65 4.61 -3.49
CA ILE A 64 1.66 3.16 -3.28
C ILE A 64 2.99 2.60 -3.71
N TRP A 65 3.49 1.58 -3.03
CA TRP A 65 4.61 0.78 -3.45
C TRP A 65 4.15 -0.62 -3.80
N ALA A 66 4.79 -1.20 -4.82
CA ALA A 66 4.66 -2.59 -5.18
C ALA A 66 6.06 -3.24 -5.15
N VAL A 67 6.14 -4.44 -4.59
CA VAL A 67 7.41 -5.16 -4.42
C VAL A 67 7.40 -6.44 -5.23
N GLU A 68 8.37 -6.58 -6.11
CA GLU A 68 8.59 -7.78 -6.90
C GLU A 68 9.91 -8.44 -6.50
N PHE A 69 9.91 -9.76 -6.38
CA PHE A 69 11.07 -10.54 -5.95
C PHE A 69 11.67 -11.31 -7.13
N TYR A 70 12.98 -11.49 -7.08
CA TYR A 70 13.76 -12.13 -8.11
C TYR A 70 14.68 -13.18 -7.49
N THR A 71 14.43 -14.42 -7.85
CA THR A 71 15.33 -15.57 -7.64
C THR A 71 16.22 -15.73 -8.87
N PRO A 72 17.23 -16.64 -8.88
CA PRO A 72 18.08 -16.84 -10.04
C PRO A 72 17.29 -17.17 -11.33
N SER A 73 16.16 -17.87 -11.21
CA SER A 73 15.29 -18.21 -12.34
C SER A 73 14.52 -17.02 -12.94
N HIS A 74 14.46 -15.88 -12.24
CA HIS A 74 13.74 -14.68 -12.69
C HIS A 74 14.68 -13.53 -13.09
N MET A 75 15.99 -13.68 -12.90
CA MET A 75 16.97 -12.61 -13.13
C MET A 75 17.00 -12.10 -14.58
N ASP A 76 16.83 -12.98 -15.56
CA ASP A 76 16.80 -12.59 -16.98
C ASP A 76 15.63 -11.63 -17.28
N SER A 77 14.49 -11.80 -16.60
CA SER A 77 13.34 -10.91 -16.73
C SER A 77 13.63 -9.53 -16.13
N LEU A 78 14.31 -9.48 -14.97
CA LEU A 78 14.77 -8.22 -14.39
C LEU A 78 15.71 -7.47 -15.33
N PHE A 79 16.72 -8.16 -15.87
CA PHE A 79 17.70 -7.54 -16.78
C PHE A 79 17.05 -7.05 -18.08
N THR A 80 16.12 -7.84 -18.62
CA THR A 80 15.35 -7.45 -19.81
C THR A 80 14.52 -6.20 -19.54
N GLY A 81 13.79 -6.16 -18.43
CA GLY A 81 13.01 -5.00 -18.01
C GLY A 81 13.89 -3.78 -17.78
N ALA A 82 14.99 -3.94 -17.03
CA ALA A 82 15.94 -2.86 -16.76
C ALA A 82 16.56 -2.26 -18.02
N LYS A 83 16.97 -3.11 -18.97
CA LYS A 83 17.49 -2.67 -20.26
C LYS A 83 16.46 -1.89 -21.04
N ARG A 84 15.20 -2.35 -21.05
CA ARG A 84 14.09 -1.66 -21.70
C ARG A 84 13.90 -0.27 -21.09
N PHE A 85 13.85 -0.17 -19.77
CA PHE A 85 13.78 1.12 -19.06
C PHE A 85 15.06 1.95 -19.10
N GLY A 86 16.10 1.52 -19.82
CA GLY A 86 17.36 2.25 -19.92
C GLY A 86 18.06 2.43 -18.58
N TRP A 87 17.77 1.62 -17.56
CA TRP A 87 18.35 1.72 -16.22
C TRP A 87 19.85 1.37 -16.22
N LYS A 88 20.64 2.33 -16.71
CA LYS A 88 22.09 2.34 -16.78
C LYS A 88 22.61 3.58 -16.08
N GLN A 89 23.61 3.40 -15.22
CA GLN A 89 24.34 4.52 -14.63
C GLN A 89 25.54 4.84 -15.52
N GLU A 90 25.53 5.99 -16.19
CA GLU A 90 26.77 6.54 -16.76
C GLU A 90 27.23 7.66 -15.82
N GLY A 91 28.28 7.40 -15.05
CA GLY A 91 28.75 8.30 -14.00
C GLY A 91 29.67 7.62 -12.99
N PHE A 92 30.34 8.42 -12.14
CA PHE A 92 31.56 8.10 -11.39
C PHE A 92 31.57 6.74 -10.63
N ARG A 93 32.60 5.92 -10.95
CA ARG A 93 33.07 4.71 -10.26
C ARG A 93 32.09 3.51 -10.20
N SER A 94 32.04 2.85 -11.36
CA SER A 94 32.39 1.43 -11.58
C SER A 94 31.31 0.36 -11.71
N LEU A 95 30.02 0.69 -11.72
CA LEU A 95 28.99 -0.28 -12.13
C LEU A 95 28.06 0.43 -13.12
N ARG A 96 28.15 0.07 -14.40
CA ARG A 96 27.41 0.76 -15.47
C ARG A 96 26.05 0.13 -15.73
N ASP A 97 25.94 -1.15 -15.43
CA ASP A 97 24.77 -1.97 -15.66
C ASP A 97 24.35 -2.69 -14.37
N ILE A 98 23.05 -2.94 -14.22
CA ILE A 98 22.50 -3.78 -13.15
C ILE A 98 23.14 -5.18 -13.20
N GLN A 99 23.40 -5.72 -14.39
CA GLN A 99 24.10 -7.00 -14.54
C GLN A 99 25.51 -6.99 -13.92
N GLU A 100 26.27 -5.92 -14.19
CA GLU A 100 27.59 -5.74 -13.58
C GLU A 100 27.47 -5.58 -12.07
N TRP A 101 26.46 -4.84 -11.58
CA TRP A 101 26.21 -4.69 -10.16
C TRP A 101 25.97 -6.02 -9.46
N PHE A 102 25.15 -6.90 -10.03
CA PHE A 102 24.95 -8.25 -9.49
C PHE A 102 26.21 -9.11 -9.48
N GLY A 103 27.03 -9.03 -10.54
CA GLY A 103 28.31 -9.73 -10.60
C GLY A 103 29.32 -9.24 -9.55
N HIS A 104 29.28 -7.94 -9.22
CA HIS A 104 30.17 -7.33 -8.24
C HIS A 104 29.65 -7.45 -6.79
N SER A 105 28.34 -7.35 -6.56
CA SER A 105 27.76 -7.48 -5.22
C SER A 105 27.97 -8.87 -4.62
N GLY A 106 28.00 -9.91 -5.46
CA GLY A 106 28.33 -11.27 -5.03
C GLY A 106 29.81 -11.50 -4.69
N THR A 107 30.72 -10.65 -5.20
CA THR A 107 32.18 -10.82 -5.07
C THR A 107 32.83 -9.87 -4.08
N LEU A 108 32.26 -8.67 -3.87
CA LEU A 108 32.94 -7.63 -3.12
C LEU A 108 33.00 -7.90 -1.62
N LEU A 109 32.01 -8.55 -0.99
CA LEU A 109 32.07 -8.96 0.42
C LEU A 109 31.13 -10.16 0.69
N PRO A 110 31.64 -11.40 0.80
CA PRO A 110 30.85 -12.54 1.26
C PRO A 110 30.26 -12.23 2.64
N GLY A 111 28.93 -12.12 2.73
CA GLY A 111 28.21 -11.84 3.98
C GLY A 111 27.74 -10.40 4.17
N VAL A 112 28.02 -9.46 3.24
CA VAL A 112 27.35 -8.15 3.24
C VAL A 112 26.08 -8.24 2.41
N SER A 113 25.00 -8.63 3.08
CA SER A 113 23.64 -8.42 2.60
C SER A 113 23.27 -6.94 2.63
N GLY A 114 22.31 -6.52 1.80
CA GLY A 114 21.75 -5.16 1.88
C GLY A 114 22.33 -4.14 0.91
N SER A 115 22.92 -4.57 -0.21
CA SER A 115 23.28 -3.63 -1.28
C SER A 115 22.02 -3.06 -1.94
N TYR A 116 22.03 -1.75 -2.17
CA TYR A 116 20.93 -1.00 -2.78
C TYR A 116 21.36 -0.31 -4.07
N TRP A 117 20.46 -0.26 -5.04
CA TRP A 117 20.62 0.46 -6.29
C TRP A 117 19.38 1.32 -6.60
N ASN A 118 19.60 2.62 -6.79
CA ASN A 118 18.55 3.55 -7.20
C ASN A 118 18.28 3.42 -8.72
N LEU A 119 17.06 3.05 -9.11
CA LEU A 119 16.65 2.91 -10.51
C LEU A 119 16.24 4.25 -11.14
N GLY A 120 16.19 5.32 -10.36
CA GLY A 120 15.84 6.66 -10.81
C GLY A 120 14.32 6.86 -10.93
N PHE A 121 13.94 7.79 -11.81
CA PHE A 121 12.55 8.19 -12.01
C PHE A 121 12.03 7.74 -13.37
N VAL A 122 10.81 7.25 -13.40
CA VAL A 122 10.03 7.07 -14.64
C VAL A 122 8.90 8.09 -14.64
N SER A 123 8.85 8.94 -15.66
CA SER A 123 7.82 9.97 -15.77
C SER A 123 7.38 10.16 -17.23
N ARG A 124 6.25 10.83 -17.44
CA ARG A 124 5.79 11.19 -18.79
C ARG A 124 6.69 12.27 -19.39
N ALA A 125 6.76 12.28 -20.72
CA ALA A 125 7.35 13.40 -21.46
C ALA A 125 6.72 14.73 -20.99
N ASN A 126 7.55 15.74 -20.74
CA ASN A 126 7.14 17.08 -20.30
C ASN A 126 6.60 17.19 -18.86
N SER A 127 6.86 16.21 -17.99
CA SER A 127 6.66 16.43 -16.56
C SER A 127 7.62 17.55 -16.08
N PRO A 128 7.12 18.64 -15.46
CA PRO A 128 7.92 19.82 -15.10
C PRO A 128 8.94 19.58 -13.97
N PHE A 129 9.20 18.32 -13.60
CA PHE A 129 10.04 17.99 -12.46
C PHE A 129 11.53 18.15 -12.79
N THR A 130 12.10 19.25 -12.33
CA THR A 130 13.53 19.35 -12.05
C THR A 130 13.82 18.62 -10.75
N GLY A 131 14.80 17.73 -10.73
CA GLY A 131 15.21 17.04 -9.50
C GLY A 131 15.53 18.01 -8.34
N PRO A 132 15.66 17.49 -7.11
CA PRO A 132 15.80 18.27 -5.87
C PRO A 132 16.87 19.37 -5.86
N SER A 133 17.84 19.29 -6.77
CA SER A 133 19.00 20.17 -6.84
C SER A 133 18.96 21.16 -8.01
N GLY A 134 17.93 21.16 -8.88
CA GLY A 134 17.94 21.92 -10.14
C GLY A 134 19.06 21.53 -11.11
N THR A 135 19.94 20.62 -10.69
CA THR A 135 21.02 20.05 -11.48
C THR A 135 20.50 18.74 -12.05
N ASN A 136 20.53 18.63 -13.38
CA ASN A 136 20.23 17.42 -14.16
C ASN A 136 21.17 16.22 -13.86
N SER A 137 21.89 16.22 -12.74
CA SER A 137 23.18 15.53 -12.65
C SER A 137 23.17 14.20 -11.89
N MET A 138 22.11 13.80 -11.17
CA MET A 138 22.14 12.51 -10.44
C MET A 138 20.86 11.70 -10.48
N THR A 139 19.76 12.26 -10.96
CA THR A 139 18.48 11.56 -11.06
C THR A 139 18.04 11.61 -12.52
N ARG A 140 18.40 10.57 -13.27
CA ARG A 140 17.98 10.45 -14.67
C ARG A 140 16.48 10.26 -14.71
N ASN A 141 15.75 11.30 -15.10
CA ASN A 141 14.37 11.17 -15.53
C ASN A 141 14.38 10.37 -16.83
N GLN A 142 13.90 9.13 -16.79
CA GLN A 142 13.73 8.34 -17.99
C GLN A 142 12.28 8.46 -18.44
N VAL A 143 12.11 9.01 -19.65
CA VAL A 143 10.83 8.98 -20.34
C VAL A 143 10.84 7.71 -21.18
N HIS A 144 10.10 6.69 -20.73
CA HIS A 144 9.93 5.48 -21.54
C HIS A 144 8.55 5.52 -22.22
N PRO A 145 8.47 5.65 -23.56
CA PRO A 145 7.19 5.76 -24.27
C PRO A 145 6.32 4.51 -24.11
N ASP A 146 6.92 3.33 -24.04
CA ASP A 146 6.17 2.06 -24.00
C ASP A 146 5.74 1.62 -22.60
N ALA A 147 6.08 2.39 -21.56
CA ALA A 147 5.84 2.00 -20.17
C ALA A 147 5.49 3.21 -19.31
N LEU A 148 4.60 4.05 -19.84
CA LEU A 148 4.10 5.22 -19.14
C LEU A 148 3.41 4.79 -17.83
N PRO A 149 3.55 5.57 -16.75
CA PRO A 149 2.77 5.35 -15.56
C PRO A 149 1.25 5.43 -15.86
N PRO A 150 0.37 4.91 -14.99
CA PRO A 150 -1.07 5.16 -15.03
C PRO A 150 -1.38 6.67 -14.97
N SER A 151 -2.43 7.16 -15.64
CA SER A 151 -2.71 8.61 -15.83
C SER A 151 -2.60 9.44 -14.55
N TYR A 152 -3.10 8.91 -13.44
CA TYR A 152 -3.12 9.56 -12.13
C TYR A 152 -1.82 9.40 -11.30
N VAL A 153 -0.79 8.79 -11.89
CA VAL A 153 0.55 8.68 -11.32
C VAL A 153 1.43 9.72 -11.99
N THR A 154 1.96 10.64 -11.20
CA THR A 154 2.84 11.72 -11.68
C THR A 154 4.21 11.18 -12.10
N LYS A 155 4.75 10.26 -11.31
CA LYS A 155 6.06 9.63 -11.50
C LYS A 155 6.16 8.32 -10.74
N LEU A 156 7.09 7.48 -11.18
CA LEU A 156 7.53 6.28 -10.46
C LEU A 156 8.94 6.50 -9.95
N THR A 157 9.24 5.95 -8.76
CA THR A 157 10.62 5.69 -8.35
C THR A 157 10.85 4.20 -8.24
N GLY A 158 12.05 3.76 -8.60
CA GLY A 158 12.42 2.36 -8.51
C GLY A 158 13.66 2.17 -7.64
N SER A 159 13.71 1.05 -6.96
CA SER A 159 14.81 0.69 -6.08
C SER A 159 15.03 -0.80 -6.14
N LEU A 160 16.27 -1.21 -6.41
CA LEU A 160 16.67 -2.61 -6.42
C LEU A 160 17.47 -2.90 -5.15
N ILE A 161 17.09 -3.96 -4.45
CA ILE A 161 17.66 -4.37 -3.17
C ILE A 161 18.08 -5.83 -3.27
N SER A 162 19.32 -6.12 -2.88
CA SER A 162 19.77 -7.49 -2.66
C SER A 162 19.49 -7.90 -1.22
N ILE A 163 18.60 -8.89 -1.03
CA ILE A 163 18.20 -9.41 0.28
C ILE A 163 19.11 -10.57 0.70
N THR A 164 19.49 -11.41 -0.27
CA THR A 164 20.50 -12.46 -0.10
C THR A 164 21.26 -12.62 -1.43
N SER A 165 22.32 -13.43 -1.45
CA SER A 165 23.02 -13.76 -2.70
C SER A 165 22.14 -14.43 -3.78
N SER A 166 20.96 -14.94 -3.41
CA SER A 166 20.03 -15.61 -4.30
C SER A 166 18.65 -14.96 -4.37
N LEU A 167 18.44 -13.85 -3.66
CA LEU A 167 17.15 -13.18 -3.59
C LEU A 167 17.34 -11.68 -3.64
N SER A 168 16.70 -11.05 -4.61
CA SER A 168 16.62 -9.60 -4.71
C SER A 168 15.18 -9.16 -4.85
N CYS A 169 14.90 -7.89 -4.57
CA CYS A 169 13.61 -7.31 -4.85
C CYS A 169 13.74 -5.96 -5.53
N VAL A 170 12.77 -5.67 -6.40
CA VAL A 170 12.52 -4.34 -6.91
C VAL A 170 11.32 -3.76 -6.18
N ILE A 171 11.53 -2.59 -5.61
CA ILE A 171 10.49 -1.76 -5.00
C ILE A 171 10.18 -0.63 -5.97
N MET A 172 8.94 -0.55 -6.43
CA MET A 172 8.44 0.54 -7.27
C MET A 172 7.46 1.40 -6.47
N CYS A 173 7.77 2.67 -6.27
CA CYS A 173 6.86 3.67 -5.70
C CYS A 173 6.10 4.40 -6.81
N PHE A 174 4.78 4.47 -6.69
CA PHE A 174 3.87 5.17 -7.59
C PHE A 174 3.38 6.43 -6.87
N ILE A 175 3.91 7.59 -7.27
CA ILE A 175 3.57 8.89 -6.67
C ILE A 175 2.31 9.41 -7.35
N LEU A 176 1.23 9.50 -6.60
CA LEU A 176 -0.09 9.88 -7.10
C LEU A 176 -0.14 11.37 -7.39
N ASP A 177 -1.00 11.81 -8.31
CA ASP A 177 -1.27 13.23 -8.49
C ASP A 177 -2.09 13.80 -7.33
N ASN A 178 -2.31 15.12 -7.34
CA ASN A 178 -3.02 15.80 -6.25
C ASN A 178 -4.52 15.48 -6.25
N ASP A 179 -5.08 15.11 -7.39
CA ASP A 179 -6.53 14.87 -7.52
C ASP A 179 -6.84 13.47 -7.00
N TYR A 180 -6.08 12.46 -7.44
CA TYR A 180 -6.25 11.08 -6.98
C TYR A 180 -5.90 10.94 -5.49
N ALA A 181 -4.91 11.67 -4.99
CA ALA A 181 -4.52 11.59 -3.59
C ALA A 181 -5.66 11.96 -2.62
N LYS A 182 -6.57 12.83 -3.04
CA LYS A 182 -7.71 13.29 -2.23
C LYS A 182 -8.89 12.35 -2.20
N ARG A 183 -8.91 11.29 -3.01
CA ARG A 183 -10.08 10.39 -3.13
C ARG A 183 -10.51 9.76 -1.81
N LEU A 184 -9.59 9.54 -0.87
CA LEU A 184 -9.95 9.05 0.47
C LEU A 184 -10.69 10.12 1.29
N ASP A 185 -10.21 11.36 1.27
CA ASP A 185 -10.85 12.51 1.94
C ASP A 185 -12.22 12.80 1.32
N GLU A 186 -12.31 12.80 -0.01
CA GLU A 186 -13.56 13.00 -0.75
C GLU A 186 -14.61 11.93 -0.41
N ALA A 187 -14.20 10.66 -0.35
CA ALA A 187 -15.07 9.57 0.06
C ALA A 187 -15.60 9.76 1.49
N LEU A 188 -14.76 10.22 2.42
CA LEU A 188 -15.17 10.50 3.79
C LEU A 188 -16.11 11.71 3.91
N ARG A 189 -15.91 12.74 3.10
CA ARG A 189 -16.70 13.99 3.15
C ARG A 189 -18.03 13.90 2.42
N ALA A 190 -18.21 12.92 1.53
CA ALA A 190 -19.46 12.73 0.82
C ALA A 190 -20.59 12.33 1.78
N ASP A 191 -21.68 13.10 1.78
CA ASP A 191 -22.91 12.72 2.47
C ASP A 191 -23.55 11.52 1.77
N ARG A 192 -23.85 10.48 2.54
CA ARG A 192 -24.48 9.25 2.07
C ARG A 192 -25.85 9.07 2.71
N GLN A 193 -26.73 8.34 2.02
CA GLN A 193 -28.04 7.97 2.55
C GLN A 193 -28.17 6.46 2.59
N THR A 194 -28.74 5.90 3.66
CA THR A 194 -28.94 4.47 3.80
C THR A 194 -29.83 3.91 2.68
N TYR A 195 -29.40 2.80 2.09
CA TYR A 195 -30.16 2.06 1.08
C TYR A 195 -30.00 0.54 1.22
N TYR A 196 -30.91 -0.22 0.60
CA TYR A 196 -30.78 -1.68 0.48
C TYR A 196 -29.93 -2.07 -0.71
N LYS A 197 -28.93 -2.91 -0.47
CA LYS A 197 -28.25 -3.67 -1.52
C LYS A 197 -28.80 -5.10 -1.51
N GLY A 198 -29.64 -5.39 -2.50
CA GLY A 198 -30.11 -6.74 -2.75
C GLY A 198 -29.02 -7.59 -3.40
N THR A 199 -28.87 -8.81 -2.91
CA THR A 199 -28.23 -9.91 -3.63
C THR A 199 -29.30 -10.93 -4.00
N SER A 200 -28.97 -11.91 -4.85
CA SER A 200 -29.92 -12.96 -5.23
C SER A 200 -30.43 -13.82 -4.06
N GLN A 201 -29.80 -13.73 -2.87
CA GLN A 201 -30.09 -14.58 -1.71
C GLN A 201 -30.25 -13.81 -0.38
N SER A 202 -29.91 -12.52 -0.32
CA SER A 202 -30.00 -11.71 0.90
C SER A 202 -30.08 -10.22 0.60
N HIS A 203 -30.67 -9.45 1.52
CA HIS A 203 -30.60 -7.99 1.52
C HIS A 203 -29.61 -7.54 2.58
N THR A 204 -28.79 -6.54 2.25
CA THR A 204 -27.91 -5.87 3.20
C THR A 204 -28.28 -4.39 3.25
N ILE A 205 -28.45 -3.86 4.45
CA ILE A 205 -28.59 -2.42 4.68
C ILE A 205 -27.19 -1.83 4.63
N LEU A 206 -26.98 -0.84 3.77
CA LEU A 206 -25.74 -0.10 3.67
C LEU A 206 -25.95 1.29 4.24
N ASP A 207 -25.49 1.49 5.47
CA ASP A 207 -25.47 2.79 6.14
C ASP A 207 -24.33 3.68 5.60
N PRO A 208 -24.31 4.99 5.93
CA PRO A 208 -23.27 5.90 5.48
C PRO A 208 -21.84 5.46 5.80
N GLU A 209 -21.60 4.93 7.00
CA GLU A 209 -20.27 4.46 7.43
C GLU A 209 -19.77 3.35 6.52
N ARG A 210 -20.62 2.34 6.26
CA ARG A 210 -20.28 1.22 5.40
C ARG A 210 -20.10 1.63 3.95
N GLN A 211 -20.91 2.55 3.43
CA GLN A 211 -20.76 3.09 2.09
C GLN A 211 -19.40 3.78 1.89
N LYS A 212 -19.01 4.66 2.83
CA LYS A 212 -17.70 5.33 2.81
C LYS A 212 -16.56 4.32 2.93
N SER A 213 -16.70 3.31 3.80
CA SER A 213 -15.69 2.26 3.95
C SER A 213 -15.53 1.45 2.67
N ASP A 214 -16.63 1.02 2.05
CA ASP A 214 -16.63 0.26 0.79
C ASP A 214 -15.98 1.08 -0.35
N GLU A 215 -16.21 2.39 -0.42
CA GLU A 215 -15.57 3.27 -1.39
C GLU A 215 -14.06 3.41 -1.15
N ILE A 216 -13.62 3.63 0.09
CA ILE A 216 -12.19 3.67 0.45
C ILE A 216 -11.51 2.33 0.09
N LYS A 217 -12.17 1.21 0.40
CA LYS A 217 -11.71 -0.13 0.03
C LYS A 217 -11.56 -0.27 -1.49
N GLN A 218 -12.52 0.24 -2.25
CA GLN A 218 -12.48 0.25 -3.70
C GLN A 218 -11.32 1.12 -4.25
N VAL A 219 -11.13 2.34 -3.73
CA VAL A 219 -10.01 3.23 -4.11
C VAL A 219 -8.67 2.53 -3.89
N ARG A 220 -8.49 1.88 -2.74
CA ARG A 220 -7.30 1.09 -2.41
C ARG A 220 -7.11 -0.11 -3.32
N HIS A 221 -8.18 -0.85 -3.60
CA HIS A 221 -8.12 -1.98 -4.50
C HIS A 221 -7.71 -1.55 -5.92
N GLU A 222 -8.29 -0.47 -6.44
CA GLU A 222 -7.97 0.11 -7.75
C GLU A 222 -6.50 0.48 -7.87
N ILE A 223 -5.96 1.18 -6.87
CA ILE A 223 -4.56 1.61 -6.92
C ILE A 223 -3.60 0.43 -6.78
N LYS A 224 -3.90 -0.54 -5.91
CA LYS A 224 -3.13 -1.78 -5.77
C LYS A 224 -3.11 -2.57 -7.06
N ALA A 225 -4.28 -2.87 -7.61
CA ALA A 225 -4.42 -3.63 -8.85
C ALA A 225 -3.66 -2.96 -10.01
N THR A 226 -3.68 -1.62 -10.05
CA THR A 226 -2.96 -0.89 -11.08
C THR A 226 -1.44 -0.94 -10.89
N ALA A 227 -0.95 -0.73 -9.67
CA ALA A 227 0.47 -0.79 -9.37
C ALA A 227 1.04 -2.19 -9.64
N THR A 228 0.37 -3.24 -9.16
CA THR A 228 0.80 -4.63 -9.38
C THR A 228 0.74 -5.01 -10.85
N LYS A 229 -0.34 -4.67 -11.57
CA LYS A 229 -0.45 -4.89 -13.02
C LYS A 229 0.68 -4.19 -13.78
N TRP A 230 1.01 -2.95 -13.40
CA TRP A 230 2.11 -2.22 -14.03
C TRP A 230 3.43 -2.94 -13.79
N VAL A 231 3.75 -3.32 -12.55
CA VAL A 231 5.00 -4.06 -12.23
C VAL A 231 5.04 -5.38 -13.02
N SER A 232 3.96 -6.16 -13.01
CA SER A 232 3.89 -7.45 -13.70
C SER A 232 4.06 -7.35 -15.21
N ALA A 233 3.53 -6.32 -15.84
CA ALA A 233 3.69 -6.11 -17.28
C ALA A 233 5.11 -5.66 -17.65
N ASN A 234 5.85 -5.05 -16.71
CA ASN A 234 7.04 -4.29 -17.03
C ASN A 234 8.35 -4.89 -16.54
N ILE A 235 8.32 -5.49 -15.36
CA ILE A 235 9.45 -6.10 -14.69
C ILE A 235 8.90 -7.33 -13.95
N PRO A 236 8.50 -8.40 -14.68
CA PRO A 236 7.90 -9.56 -14.05
C PRO A 236 8.95 -10.35 -13.25
N GLY A 237 8.56 -10.76 -12.04
CA GLY A 237 9.34 -11.66 -11.19
C GLY A 237 8.49 -12.76 -10.57
N LEU A 238 8.80 -13.11 -9.33
CA LEU A 238 8.19 -14.21 -8.57
C LEU A 238 6.70 -14.00 -8.29
N PHE A 239 6.24 -12.77 -8.05
CA PHE A 239 4.85 -12.46 -7.76
C PHE A 239 4.02 -12.17 -9.01
N SER A 240 4.68 -11.85 -10.12
CA SER A 240 4.04 -11.67 -11.43
C SER A 240 3.87 -12.98 -12.20
N SER A 241 4.48 -14.07 -11.74
CA SER A 241 4.43 -15.37 -12.41
C SER A 241 4.29 -16.53 -11.40
N GLY A 242 3.76 -17.67 -11.86
CA GLY A 242 3.70 -18.88 -11.03
C GLY A 242 2.59 -18.88 -9.96
N LEU A 243 2.90 -19.43 -8.77
CA LEU A 243 1.91 -19.74 -7.72
C LEU A 243 1.52 -18.55 -6.83
N LEU A 244 2.24 -17.43 -6.94
CA LEU A 244 2.03 -16.22 -6.14
C LEU A 244 1.44 -15.06 -6.95
N VAL A 245 0.92 -15.35 -8.14
CA VAL A 245 0.15 -14.39 -8.96
C VAL A 245 -0.95 -13.77 -8.10
N ASP A 246 -1.13 -12.46 -8.27
CA ASP A 246 -2.08 -11.62 -7.51
C ASP A 246 -1.82 -11.50 -6.00
N LYS A 247 -0.67 -12.00 -5.52
CA LYS A 247 -0.25 -11.88 -4.11
C LYS A 247 0.96 -10.97 -3.93
N MET A 248 1.20 -10.07 -4.89
CA MET A 248 2.32 -9.12 -4.84
C MET A 248 2.22 -8.24 -3.59
N PRO A 249 3.28 -8.18 -2.76
CA PRO A 249 3.30 -7.29 -1.61
C PRO A 249 3.19 -5.84 -2.05
N THR A 250 2.35 -5.11 -1.35
CA THR A 250 2.14 -3.67 -1.57
C THR A 250 2.14 -2.94 -0.25
N TYR A 251 2.43 -1.65 -0.30
CA TYR A 251 2.19 -0.78 0.84
C TYR A 251 1.78 0.60 0.36
N GLU A 252 0.99 1.32 1.13
CA GLU A 252 0.57 2.68 0.81
C GLU A 252 1.01 3.66 1.88
N LEU A 253 1.08 4.94 1.52
CA LEU A 253 1.28 6.04 2.46
C LEU A 253 0.02 6.90 2.48
N VAL A 254 -0.64 6.92 3.63
CA VAL A 254 -1.73 7.86 3.94
C VAL A 254 -1.18 8.93 4.89
N THR A 255 -1.35 10.19 4.55
CA THR A 255 -1.04 11.29 5.46
C THR A 255 -2.33 11.84 6.06
N LEU A 256 -2.27 12.21 7.34
CA LEU A 256 -3.31 12.89 8.08
C LEU A 256 -2.71 14.20 8.57
N ARG A 257 -3.46 15.30 8.56
CA ARG A 257 -2.93 16.58 9.04
C ARG A 257 -2.69 16.53 10.54
N ASP A 258 -3.76 16.30 11.30
CA ASP A 258 -3.75 16.46 12.75
C ASP A 258 -4.10 15.17 13.50
N ALA A 259 -4.91 14.30 12.89
CA ALA A 259 -5.30 13.05 13.53
C ALA A 259 -4.11 12.09 13.73
N GLU A 260 -4.06 11.47 14.90
CA GLU A 260 -3.10 10.42 15.21
C GLU A 260 -3.59 9.11 14.56
N PRO A 261 -2.85 8.49 13.62
CA PRO A 261 -3.21 7.16 13.14
C PRO A 261 -2.96 6.13 14.23
N PHE A 262 -3.75 5.07 14.29
CA PHE A 262 -3.60 4.00 15.29
C PHE A 262 -3.40 4.53 16.74
N PRO A 263 -4.30 5.37 17.28
CA PRO A 263 -4.23 5.82 18.66
C PRO A 263 -4.11 4.64 19.63
N SER A 264 -3.25 4.79 20.64
CA SER A 264 -3.07 3.79 21.70
C SER A 264 -4.29 3.71 22.63
N ASP A 265 -5.01 4.82 22.80
CA ASP A 265 -6.23 4.88 23.61
C ASP A 265 -7.47 4.65 22.74
N ARG A 266 -8.23 3.58 23.04
CA ARG A 266 -9.45 3.24 22.32
C ARG A 266 -10.56 4.28 22.45
N HIS A 267 -10.55 5.07 23.53
CA HIS A 267 -11.53 6.14 23.74
C HIS A 267 -11.26 7.38 22.87
N SER A 268 -10.04 7.51 22.34
CA SER A 268 -9.64 8.60 21.45
C SER A 268 -9.83 8.31 19.96
N ILE A 269 -10.35 7.12 19.61
CA ILE A 269 -10.58 6.73 18.23
C ILE A 269 -11.69 7.60 17.63
N LEU A 270 -11.29 8.46 16.69
CA LEU A 270 -12.21 9.18 15.83
C LEU A 270 -12.85 8.19 14.83
N ASP A 271 -14.15 8.27 14.62
CA ASP A 271 -14.86 7.27 13.82
C ASP A 271 -14.44 7.23 12.35
N PHE A 272 -14.04 8.36 11.77
CA PHE A 272 -13.51 8.36 10.41
C PHE A 272 -12.21 7.55 10.27
N LEU A 273 -11.42 7.40 11.34
CA LEU A 273 -10.24 6.53 11.33
C LEU A 273 -10.65 5.06 11.18
N ARG A 274 -11.80 4.64 11.73
CA ARG A 274 -12.32 3.27 11.53
C ARG A 274 -12.68 3.04 10.07
N VAL A 275 -13.31 4.02 9.44
CA VAL A 275 -13.66 3.98 8.01
C VAL A 275 -12.39 3.86 7.14
N LEU A 276 -11.33 4.58 7.51
CA LEU A 276 -10.00 4.51 6.87
C LEU A 276 -9.19 3.26 7.24
N THR A 277 -9.65 2.42 8.18
CA THR A 277 -8.89 1.32 8.79
C THR A 277 -7.57 1.76 9.43
N LEU A 278 -7.58 2.93 10.09
CA LEU A 278 -6.47 3.57 10.80
C LEU A 278 -6.79 3.76 12.29
N ASP A 279 -7.74 3.02 12.84
CA ASP A 279 -8.31 3.19 14.17
C ASP A 279 -7.45 2.58 15.28
N TYR A 280 -7.49 1.26 15.49
CA TYR A 280 -6.69 0.62 16.52
C TYR A 280 -6.11 -0.66 15.97
N SER A 281 -4.78 -0.74 16.00
CA SER A 281 -4.04 -1.95 15.72
C SER A 281 -3.09 -2.15 16.89
N SER A 282 -3.30 -3.23 17.65
CA SER A 282 -2.39 -3.62 18.74
C SER A 282 -0.96 -3.85 18.24
N ASP A 283 -0.83 -4.12 16.93
CA ASP A 283 0.40 -4.53 16.27
C ASP A 283 0.92 -3.41 15.35
N ALA A 284 0.39 -2.19 15.47
CA ALA A 284 0.93 -1.05 14.74
C ALA A 284 2.34 -0.73 15.23
N TRP A 285 3.29 -0.77 14.32
CA TRP A 285 4.65 -0.29 14.56
C TRP A 285 4.68 1.24 14.49
N ALA A 286 5.44 1.88 15.38
CA ALA A 286 5.67 3.32 15.37
C ALA A 286 7.15 3.64 15.15
N SER A 287 7.43 4.61 14.29
CA SER A 287 8.80 5.03 14.02
C SER A 287 9.39 5.81 15.18
N THR A 288 10.60 5.44 15.60
CA THR A 288 11.38 6.20 16.58
C THR A 288 12.16 7.36 15.96
N GLN A 289 12.25 7.42 14.63
CA GLN A 289 13.01 8.45 13.90
C GLN A 289 12.13 9.48 13.20
N ILE A 290 10.90 9.09 12.83
CA ILE A 290 9.95 9.95 12.12
C ILE A 290 8.72 10.10 13.01
N PRO A 291 8.61 11.19 13.79
CA PRO A 291 7.46 11.43 14.65
C PRO A 291 6.14 11.36 13.88
N GLY A 292 5.16 10.65 14.42
CA GLY A 292 3.84 10.48 13.80
C GLY A 292 3.77 9.46 12.67
N LEU A 293 4.89 8.84 12.25
CA LEU A 293 4.87 7.75 11.27
C LEU A 293 4.59 6.40 11.96
N LYS A 294 3.54 5.72 11.50
CA LYS A 294 3.18 4.37 11.93
C LYS A 294 2.98 3.44 10.74
N LEU A 295 3.04 2.14 11.01
CA LEU A 295 2.84 1.07 10.05
C LEU A 295 1.90 0.04 10.66
N SER A 296 0.89 -0.38 9.91
CA SER A 296 0.06 -1.52 10.28
C SER A 296 -0.10 -2.48 9.09
N LEU A 297 -0.24 -3.77 9.39
CA LEU A 297 -0.70 -4.75 8.42
C LEU A 297 -2.21 -4.66 8.34
N GLN A 298 -2.74 -4.50 7.13
CA GLN A 298 -4.17 -4.40 6.97
C GLN A 298 -4.80 -5.80 7.05
N ASP A 299 -5.37 -6.14 8.21
CA ASP A 299 -6.12 -7.39 8.39
C ASP A 299 -7.57 -7.17 7.95
N TRP A 300 -7.86 -7.44 6.68
CA TRP A 300 -9.26 -7.53 6.26
C TRP A 300 -9.73 -8.90 6.72
N ALA A 301 -10.85 -8.94 7.43
CA ALA A 301 -11.52 -10.20 7.79
C ALA A 301 -11.88 -11.09 6.57
N ASP A 302 -11.67 -10.58 5.35
CA ASP A 302 -11.67 -11.35 4.11
C ASP A 302 -10.50 -12.34 4.14
N ARG A 303 -10.84 -13.62 4.30
CA ARG A 303 -9.98 -14.79 4.58
C ARG A 303 -8.79 -15.06 3.64
N VAL A 304 -8.46 -14.15 2.72
CA VAL A 304 -7.30 -14.26 1.85
C VAL A 304 -6.24 -13.29 2.38
N PRO A 305 -5.10 -13.79 2.90
CA PRO A 305 -4.03 -12.92 3.36
C PRO A 305 -3.55 -12.06 2.18
N GLN A 306 -3.82 -10.76 2.25
CA GLN A 306 -3.24 -9.78 1.35
C GLN A 306 -2.00 -9.21 2.04
N TYR A 307 -0.84 -9.32 1.39
CA TYR A 307 0.40 -8.70 1.86
C TYR A 307 0.34 -7.18 1.59
N HIS A 308 -0.51 -6.47 2.33
CA HIS A 308 -0.71 -5.05 2.17
C HIS A 308 -0.51 -4.31 3.50
N PHE A 309 0.43 -3.38 3.49
CA PHE A 309 0.74 -2.57 4.66
C PHE A 309 0.32 -1.13 4.44
N ILE A 310 -0.09 -0.46 5.51
CA ILE A 310 -0.43 0.96 5.47
C ILE A 310 0.57 1.70 6.35
N PHE A 311 1.39 2.53 5.72
CA PHE A 311 2.07 3.61 6.40
C PHE A 311 1.10 4.76 6.61
N SER A 312 1.06 5.28 7.82
CA SER A 312 0.26 6.45 8.15
C SER A 312 1.11 7.48 8.85
N LEU A 313 1.01 8.73 8.40
CA LEU A 313 1.81 9.82 8.92
C LEU A 313 0.91 10.96 9.37
N ARG A 314 1.06 11.36 10.63
CA ARG A 314 0.53 12.63 11.13
C ARG A 314 1.46 13.78 10.75
N GLU A 315 1.04 14.63 9.82
CA GLU A 315 1.86 15.70 9.25
C GLU A 315 2.18 16.80 10.26
N SER A 316 1.28 17.11 11.20
CA SER A 316 1.53 18.11 12.25
C SER A 316 2.76 17.79 13.12
N ASN A 317 3.24 16.54 13.10
CA ASN A 317 4.43 16.10 13.84
C ASN A 317 5.73 16.27 13.05
N LEU A 318 5.66 16.63 11.76
CA LEU A 318 6.82 16.94 10.93
C LEU A 318 7.00 18.45 10.83
N SER A 319 8.07 18.99 11.44
CA SER A 319 8.40 20.39 11.24
C SER A 319 8.92 20.63 9.81
N ASP A 320 8.61 21.79 9.24
CA ASP A 320 9.18 22.20 7.95
C ASP A 320 10.71 22.29 8.01
N GLU A 321 11.27 22.61 9.17
CA GLU A 321 12.71 22.60 9.41
C GLU A 321 13.31 21.20 9.21
N PHE A 322 12.62 20.17 9.71
CA PHE A 322 13.04 18.78 9.53
C PHE A 322 13.07 18.38 8.04
N LEU A 323 12.10 18.83 7.24
CA LEU A 323 12.08 18.55 5.80
C LEU A 323 13.13 19.35 5.02
N LYS A 324 13.32 20.63 5.38
CA LYS A 324 14.32 21.50 4.75
C LYS A 324 15.74 21.00 4.98
N GLU A 325 16.07 20.60 6.21
CA GLU A 325 17.41 20.11 6.58
C GLU A 325 17.83 18.90 5.74
N LYS A 326 16.88 18.03 5.38
CA LYS A 326 17.23 16.75 4.75
C LYS A 326 17.46 16.82 3.24
N ARG A 327 16.71 17.63 2.49
CA ARG A 327 16.71 17.50 1.01
C ARG A 327 16.54 18.80 0.20
N ASN A 328 16.39 19.99 0.82
CA ASN A 328 15.99 21.22 0.10
C ASN A 328 14.70 21.05 -0.73
N LEU A 329 13.86 20.08 -0.37
CA LEU A 329 12.56 19.83 -0.99
C LEU A 329 11.46 20.36 -0.09
N ALA A 330 10.38 20.85 -0.69
CA ALA A 330 9.20 21.30 0.02
C ALA A 330 7.95 20.54 -0.44
N GLY A 331 6.93 20.51 0.42
CA GLY A 331 5.63 19.93 0.10
C GLY A 331 5.57 18.41 0.13
N ARG A 332 4.51 17.86 -0.48
CA ARG A 332 4.14 16.44 -0.43
C ARG A 332 5.25 15.52 -0.95
N ASP A 333 5.87 15.87 -2.07
CA ASP A 333 6.93 15.07 -2.69
C ASP A 333 8.15 14.91 -1.77
N ALA A 334 8.54 15.96 -1.03
CA ALA A 334 9.62 15.91 -0.07
C ALA A 334 9.38 14.84 1.01
N ARG A 335 8.15 14.80 1.52
CA ARG A 335 7.71 13.84 2.53
C ARG A 335 7.74 12.42 1.98
N ILE A 336 7.18 12.22 0.78
CA ILE A 336 7.18 10.91 0.11
C ILE A 336 8.61 10.42 -0.06
N PHE A 337 9.53 11.24 -0.58
CA PHE A 337 10.92 10.82 -0.78
C PHE A 337 11.65 10.51 0.51
N TYR A 338 11.42 11.31 1.55
CA TYR A 338 12.02 11.07 2.84
C TYR A 338 11.55 9.74 3.46
N ILE A 339 10.25 9.46 3.38
CA ILE A 339 9.66 8.21 3.87
C ILE A 339 10.13 7.02 3.02
N ASP A 340 10.12 7.15 1.69
CA ASP A 340 10.63 6.16 0.74
C ASP A 340 12.10 5.80 1.02
N GLU A 341 12.95 6.80 1.25
CA GLU A 341 14.34 6.59 1.68
C GLU A 341 14.45 5.93 3.06
N PHE A 342 13.66 6.38 4.02
CA PHE A 342 13.63 5.79 5.36
C PHE A 342 13.24 4.31 5.32
N ILE A 343 12.18 3.97 4.56
CA ILE A 343 11.71 2.59 4.37
C ILE A 343 12.84 1.77 3.75
N ARG A 344 13.47 2.23 2.66
CA ARG A 344 14.59 1.51 2.05
C ARG A 344 15.74 1.25 3.03
N ASN A 345 16.19 2.29 3.72
CA ASN A 345 17.37 2.19 4.59
C ASN A 345 17.13 1.30 5.82
N ARG A 346 15.92 1.30 6.40
CA ARG A 346 15.63 0.51 7.60
C ARG A 346 15.36 -0.96 7.31
N TRP A 347 14.66 -1.27 6.23
CA TRP A 347 14.40 -2.66 5.83
C TRP A 347 15.70 -3.38 5.42
N LEU A 348 16.67 -2.65 4.87
CA LEU A 348 18.00 -3.19 4.53
C LEU A 348 18.87 -3.53 5.76
N LEU A 349 18.63 -2.93 6.92
CA LEU A 349 19.51 -3.03 8.10
C LEU A 349 19.01 -4.00 9.18
N GLN A 350 17.79 -4.54 9.03
CA GLN A 350 17.20 -5.45 10.02
C GLN A 350 17.04 -6.90 9.52
N VAL A 351 17.39 -7.15 8.25
CA VAL A 351 17.53 -8.49 7.65
C VAL A 351 19.01 -8.77 7.51
#